data_AF-A0A2H9NGT4-F1
#
_entry.id   AF-A0A2H9NGT4-F1
#
_cell.length_a   1.000
_cell.length_b   1.000
_cell.length_c   1.000
_cell.angle_alpha   90.00
_cell.angle_beta   90.00
_cell.angle_gamma   90.00
#
_symmetry.space_group_name_H-M   'P 1'
#
loop_
_entity.id
_entity.type
_entity.pdbx_description
1 polymer ?
#
loop_
_entity_poly.entity_id
_entity_poly.type
_entity_poly.pdbx_seq_one_letter_code
_entity_poly.pdbx_strand_id
1 'polypeptide(L)' 'MSERPIDALDKAKGKKVFIKLKNTEEVTGTLKALDLHLNLWLEEAEIQGKEDKKKFNILLIRGDNILYASPV' A
#
# COMPACT_ATOMS: atom_id res chain seq x y z
N MET A 1 -11.59 -21.91 6.97
CA MET A 1 -10.59 -21.49 5.96
C MET A 1 -9.44 -20.88 6.76
N SER A 2 -8.22 -21.40 6.63
CA SER A 2 -7.06 -20.81 7.33
C SER A 2 -6.86 -19.38 6.82
N GLU A 3 -6.77 -18.41 7.73
CA GLU A 3 -6.48 -17.03 7.35
C GLU A 3 -5.08 -16.96 6.74
N ARG A 4 -4.99 -16.46 5.50
CA ARG A 4 -3.72 -16.17 4.84
C ARG A 4 -3.32 -14.74 5.17
N PRO A 5 -2.01 -14.44 5.22
CA PRO A 5 -1.54 -13.08 5.47
C PRO A 5 -2.16 -12.02 4.53
N ILE A 6 -2.36 -12.37 3.25
CA ILE A 6 -2.97 -11.49 2.25
C ILE A 6 -4.42 -11.12 2.57
N ASP A 7 -5.14 -11.99 3.28
CA ASP A 7 -6.56 -11.78 3.61
C ASP A 7 -6.73 -10.56 4.55
N ALA A 8 -5.68 -10.19 5.30
CA ALA A 8 -5.69 -8.97 6.12
C ALA A 8 -5.81 -7.68 5.28
N LEU A 9 -5.10 -7.62 4.15
CA LEU A 9 -5.17 -6.50 3.21
C LEU A 9 -6.41 -6.59 2.32
N ASP A 10 -6.84 -7.80 1.97
CA ASP A 10 -8.06 -7.99 1.17
C ASP A 10 -9.30 -7.43 1.90
N LYS A 11 -9.38 -7.66 3.22
CA LYS A 11 -10.40 -7.06 4.12
C LYS A 11 -10.31 -5.53 4.22
N ALA A 12 -9.20 -4.93 3.80
CA ALA A 12 -8.96 -3.49 3.83
C ALA A 12 -9.21 -2.79 2.48
N LYS A 13 -9.68 -3.51 1.44
CA LYS A 13 -10.11 -2.89 0.19
C LYS A 13 -11.16 -1.79 0.44
N GLY A 14 -10.99 -0.67 -0.25
CA GLY A 14 -11.79 0.54 -0.09
C GLY A 14 -11.42 1.39 1.13
N LYS A 15 -10.47 0.96 1.97
CA LYS A 15 -9.99 1.70 3.14
C LYS A 15 -8.58 2.25 2.91
N LYS A 16 -8.18 3.18 3.77
CA LYS A 16 -6.83 3.72 3.78
C LYS A 16 -5.85 2.67 4.31
N VAL A 17 -4.71 2.58 3.66
CA VAL A 17 -3.59 1.72 4.08
C VAL A 17 -2.33 2.57 4.24
N PHE A 18 -1.45 2.14 5.14
CA PHE A 18 -0.11 2.67 5.32
C PHE A 18 0.91 1.63 4.85
N ILE A 19 1.89 2.05 4.07
CA ILE A 19 2.87 1.16 3.44
C ILE A 19 4.26 1.75 3.68
N LYS A 20 5.18 0.91 4.15
CA LYS A 20 6.61 1.25 4.26
C LYS A 20 7.36 0.59 3.12
N LEU A 21 8.09 1.38 2.34
CA LEU A 21 8.93 0.88 1.26
C LEU A 21 10.36 0.59 1.75
N LYS A 22 11.08 -0.26 1.04
CA LYS A 22 12.48 -0.64 1.34
C LYS A 22 13.43 0.56 1.37
N ASN A 23 13.16 1.60 0.59
CA ASN A 23 13.94 2.83 0.52
C ASN A 23 13.60 3.84 1.64
N THR A 24 12.88 3.41 2.68
CA THR A 24 12.41 4.21 3.83
C THR A 24 11.29 5.21 3.55
N GLU A 25 10.82 5.32 2.30
CA GLU A 25 9.64 6.11 1.97
C GLU A 25 8.37 5.47 2.55
N GLU A 26 7.42 6.33 2.89
CA GLU A 26 6.11 5.95 3.40
C GLU A 26 5.05 6.30 2.37
N VAL A 27 4.09 5.41 2.18
CA VAL A 27 2.97 5.63 1.28
C VAL A 27 1.67 5.45 2.02
N THR A 28 0.76 6.40 1.85
CA THR A 28 -0.64 6.25 2.26
C THR A 28 -1.55 6.35 1.06
N GLY A 29 -2.70 5.70 1.12
CA GLY A 29 -3.70 5.78 0.05
C GLY A 29 -4.85 4.82 0.27
N THR A 30 -5.89 4.93 -0.54
CA THR A 30 -7.04 4.03 -0.49
C THR A 30 -6.75 2.78 -1.31
N LEU A 31 -6.72 1.60 -0.67
CA LEU A 31 -6.45 0.33 -1.35
C LEU A 31 -7.62 -0.07 -2.25
N LYS A 32 -7.40 -0.13 -3.56
CA LYS A 32 -8.44 -0.54 -4.53
C LYS A 32 -8.32 -2.00 -4.91
N ALA A 33 -7.10 -2.47 -5.14
CA ALA A 33 -6.83 -3.85 -5.53
C ALA A 33 -5.43 -4.30 -5.08
N LEU A 34 -5.27 -5.60 -4.97
CA LEU A 34 -3.98 -6.27 -4.78
C LEU A 34 -3.95 -7.61 -5.49
N ASP A 35 -2.74 -8.13 -5.72
CA ASP A 35 -2.51 -9.48 -6.22
C ASP A 35 -1.69 -10.34 -5.24
N LEU A 36 -1.40 -11.58 -5.65
CA LEU A 36 -0.64 -12.56 -4.85
C LEU A 36 0.82 -12.15 -4.60
N HIS A 37 1.37 -11.23 -5.40
CA HIS A 37 2.72 -10.70 -5.23
C HIS A 37 2.74 -9.46 -4.33
N LEU A 38 1.58 -9.03 -3.81
CA LEU A 38 1.38 -7.80 -3.06
C LEU A 38 1.64 -6.54 -3.89
N ASN A 39 1.42 -6.59 -5.20
CA ASN A 39 1.30 -5.35 -5.96
C ASN A 39 0.02 -4.64 -5.53
N LEU A 40 0.10 -3.35 -5.19
CA LEU A 40 -1.02 -2.59 -4.64
C LEU A 40 -1.45 -1.48 -5.59
N TRP A 41 -2.73 -1.43 -5.92
CA TRP A 41 -3.37 -0.27 -6.54
C TRP A 41 -3.93 0.61 -5.45
N LEU A 42 -3.40 1.83 -5.35
CA LEU A 42 -3.90 2.88 -4.47
C LEU A 42 -4.56 4.01 -5.25
N GLU A 43 -5.63 4.56 -4.70
CA GLU A 43 -6.19 5.86 -5.09
C GLU A 43 -5.90 6.92 -4.03
N GLU A 44 -5.85 8.19 -4.45
CA GLU A 44 -5.56 9.34 -3.58
C GLU A 44 -4.30 9.12 -2.74
N ALA A 45 -3.27 8.58 -3.40
CA ALA A 45 -2.06 8.15 -2.75
C ALA A 45 -1.12 9.31 -2.47
N GLU A 46 -0.37 9.20 -1.39
CA GLU A 46 0.62 10.16 -0.97
C GLU A 46 1.88 9.44 -0.54
N ILE A 47 3.01 9.81 -1.16
CA ILE A 47 4.34 9.33 -0.81
C ILE A 47 5.03 10.41 0.01
N GLN A 48 5.53 10.04 1.18
CA GLN A 48 6.32 10.88 2.06
C GLN A 48 7.76 10.33 2.16
N GLY A 49 8.70 11.11 1.64
CA GLY A 49 10.14 10.89 1.78
C GLY A 49 10.75 11.79 2.85
N LYS A 50 12.09 11.87 2.89
CA LYS A 50 12.82 12.71 3.85
C LYS A 50 12.59 14.21 3.67
N GLU A 51 12.40 14.66 2.43
CA GLU A 51 12.34 16.10 2.12
C GLU A 51 11.13 16.49 1.25
N ASP A 52 10.38 15.53 0.71
CA ASP A 52 9.27 15.80 -0.21
C ASP A 52 8.04 14.92 0.03
N LYS A 53 6.87 15.54 -0.16
CA LYS A 53 5.55 14.91 -0.12
C LYS A 53 4.92 14.99 -1.51
N LYS A 54 4.72 13.83 -2.15
CA LYS A 54 4.18 13.73 -3.52
C LYS A 54 2.79 13.10 -3.48
N LYS A 55 1.84 13.67 -4.21
CA LYS A 55 0.46 13.17 -4.31
C LYS A 55 0.19 12.58 -5.69
N PHE A 56 -0.57 11.50 -5.72
CA PHE A 56 -0.94 10.77 -6.92
C PHE A 56 -2.43 10.42 -6.87
N ASN A 57 -3.18 10.69 -7.94
CA ASN A 57 -4.58 10.26 -8.01
C ASN A 57 -4.69 8.73 -8.04
N ILE A 58 -3.79 8.08 -8.79
CA ILE A 58 -3.66 6.62 -8.89
C ILE A 58 -2.18 6.30 -8.77
N LEU A 59 -1.85 5.30 -7.95
CA LEU A 59 -0.49 4.80 -7.78
C LEU A 59 -0.49 3.27 -7.75
N LEU A 60 0.35 2.67 -8.59
CA LEU A 60 0.66 1.26 -8.54
C LEU A 60 1.99 1.06 -7.83
N ILE A 61 1.99 0.30 -6.72
CA ILE A 61 3.19 -0.05 -5.96
C ILE A 61 3.52 -1.51 -6.23
N ARG A 62 4.79 -1.79 -6.53
CA ARG A 62 5.26 -3.16 -6.67
C ARG A 62 5.51 -3.81 -5.31
N GLY A 63 5.02 -5.03 -5.14
CA GLY A 63 5.10 -5.76 -3.86
C GLY A 63 6.52 -6.13 -3.43
N ASP A 64 7.44 -6.29 -4.39
CA ASP A 64 8.87 -6.52 -4.11
C ASP A 64 9.55 -5.32 -3.43
N ASN A 65 8.98 -4.12 -3.51
CA ASN A 65 9.50 -2.92 -2.85
C ASN A 65 8.86 -2.64 -1.49
N ILE A 66 7.83 -3.40 -1.11
CA ILE A 66 7.11 -3.24 0.16
C ILE A 66 7.89 -3.94 1.27
N LEU A 67 8.15 -3.24 2.37
CA LEU A 67 8.68 -3.81 3.60
C LEU A 67 7.53 -4.34 4.46
N TYR A 68 6.48 -3.54 4.64
CA TYR A 68 5.22 -3.95 5.24
C TYR A 68 4.08 -3.03 4.77
N ALA A 69 2.84 -3.53 4.90
CA ALA A 69 1.62 -2.76 4.71
C ALA A 69 0.67 -3.02 5.88
N SER A 70 0.03 -1.96 6.37
CA SER A 70 -0.93 -1.99 7.47
C SER A 70 -2.25 -1.36 7.01
N PRO A 71 -3.38 -2.05 7.17
CA PRO A 71 -4.67 -1.38 7.25
C PRO A 71 -4.64 -0.32 8.36
N VAL A 72 -5.24 0.84 8.11
CA VAL A 72 -5.42 1.92 9.10
C VAL A 72 -6.83 1.85 9.67
#